data_AF-A0A837HIT4-F1
#
_entry.id   AF-A0A837HIT4-F1
#
_cell.length_a   1.000
_cell.length_b   1.000
_cell.length_c   1.000
_cell.angle_alpha   90.00
_cell.angle_beta   90.00
_cell.angle_gamma   90.00
#
_symmetry.space_group_name_H-M   'P 1'
#
loop_
_entity.id
_entity.type
_entity.pdbx_description
1 polymer ?
#
loop_
_entity_poly.entity_id
_entity_poly.type
_entity_poly.pdbx_seq_one_letter_code
_entity_poly.pdbx_strand_id
1 'polypeptide(L)'
;MRNLKLEHNLIGDENWPEIAGVYVAGNKKALPLNPDKDEEYNEAVIASWEKVVVLHAMAPKPTKFHIGFTDKFATKFLKYEFVTDLKFAMRVGPRNFQVLALPKNIEDKILLELVEITTVNDEKYKDLILI
;
A
#
# COMPACT_ATOMS: atom_id res chain seq x y z
N MET A 1 13.66 27.78 23.86
CA MET A 1 13.39 26.46 23.25
C MET A 1 13.70 25.38 24.27
N ARG A 2 12.96 24.25 24.30
CA ARG A 2 13.25 23.09 25.17
C ARG A 2 13.98 22.03 24.35
N ASN A 3 15.07 21.48 24.90
CA ASN A 3 15.77 20.35 24.29
C ASN A 3 15.06 19.05 24.68
N LEU A 4 14.59 18.30 23.68
CA LEU A 4 14.13 16.93 23.83
C LEU A 4 15.33 15.99 23.68
N LYS A 5 15.51 15.08 24.64
CA LYS A 5 16.49 13.99 24.50
C LYS A 5 15.83 12.87 23.70
N LEU A 6 16.32 12.65 22.49
CA LEU A 6 15.89 11.53 21.66
C LEU A 6 16.47 10.22 22.23
N GLU A 7 15.67 9.16 22.26
CA GLU A 7 16.15 7.81 22.61
C GLU A 7 17.13 7.30 21.55
N HIS A 8 16.85 7.58 20.28
CA HIS A 8 17.70 7.34 19.13
C HIS A 8 17.79 8.62 18.30
N ASN A 9 18.97 9.23 18.20
CA ASN A 9 19.15 10.45 17.41
C ASN A 9 19.35 10.09 15.92
N LEU A 10 18.25 10.11 15.16
CA LEU A 10 18.26 9.86 13.72
C LEU A 10 18.53 11.13 12.90
N ILE A 11 18.67 12.28 13.54
CA ILE A 11 18.91 13.56 12.84
C ILE A 11 20.31 13.53 12.24
N GLY A 12 20.38 13.52 10.91
CA GLY A 12 21.65 13.43 10.17
C GLY A 12 22.21 12.02 10.05
N ASP A 13 21.47 10.98 10.46
CA ASP A 13 21.81 9.61 10.08
C ASP A 13 21.67 9.47 8.55
N GLU A 14 22.55 8.72 7.92
CA GLU A 14 22.45 8.42 6.48
C GLU A 14 21.43 7.30 6.22
N ASN A 15 21.06 6.53 7.25
CA ASN A 15 20.17 5.37 7.17
C ASN A 15 18.86 5.62 7.92
N TRP A 16 18.09 6.62 7.49
CA TRP A 16 16.76 6.85 8.05
C TRP A 16 15.89 5.60 7.85
N PRO A 17 15.02 5.24 8.82
CA PRO A 17 14.06 4.17 8.62
C PRO A 17 13.22 4.46 7.38
N GLU A 18 13.32 3.59 6.38
CA GLU A 18 12.54 3.70 5.15
C GLU A 18 11.21 2.96 5.32
N ILE A 19 10.13 3.61 4.92
CA ILE A 19 8.83 2.96 4.78
C ILE A 19 8.90 2.07 3.55
N ALA A 20 8.71 0.77 3.74
CA ALA A 20 8.67 -0.18 2.64
C ALA A 20 7.57 0.19 1.65
N GLY A 21 7.92 0.28 0.37
CA GLY A 21 6.97 0.65 -0.65
C GLY A 21 7.29 0.13 -2.03
N VAL A 22 6.24 -0.13 -2.81
CA VAL A 22 6.30 -0.65 -4.17
C VAL A 22 5.63 0.34 -5.11
N TYR A 23 6.35 0.78 -6.13
CA TYR A 23 5.79 1.61 -7.19
C TYR A 23 5.00 0.75 -8.18
N VAL A 24 3.77 1.15 -8.48
CA VAL A 24 2.86 0.44 -9.37
C VAL A 24 2.47 1.36 -10.53
N ALA A 25 2.75 0.90 -11.75
CA ALA A 25 2.32 1.60 -12.95
C ALA A 25 0.79 1.46 -13.12
N GLY A 26 0.13 2.59 -13.36
CA GLY A 26 -1.31 2.65 -13.59
C GLY A 26 -1.73 1.98 -14.89
N ASN A 27 -2.99 1.59 -14.96
CA ASN A 27 -3.62 1.05 -16.16
C ASN A 27 -4.35 2.14 -16.94
N LYS A 28 -3.74 2.72 -17.97
CA LYS A 28 -4.36 3.78 -18.79
C LYS A 28 -5.71 3.41 -19.41
N LYS A 29 -6.07 2.12 -19.49
CA LYS A 29 -7.37 1.65 -19.96
C LYS A 29 -8.46 1.62 -18.88
N ALA A 30 -8.09 1.77 -17.60
CA ALA A 30 -9.04 1.81 -16.50
C ALA A 30 -9.84 3.12 -16.52
N LEU A 31 -11.13 3.02 -16.20
CA LEU A 31 -12.00 4.18 -16.11
C LEU A 31 -11.58 5.06 -14.93
N PRO A 32 -11.39 6.39 -15.11
CA PRO A 32 -11.05 7.28 -14.01
C PRO A 32 -12.24 7.56 -13.10
N LEU A 33 -11.95 7.87 -11.84
CA LEU A 33 -12.94 8.39 -10.90
C LEU A 33 -13.49 9.74 -11.38
N ASN A 34 -14.75 10.02 -11.04
CA ASN A 34 -15.43 11.26 -11.38
C ASN A 34 -15.69 12.08 -10.10
N PRO A 35 -15.04 13.26 -9.93
CA PRO A 35 -15.21 14.09 -8.74
C PRO A 35 -16.60 14.74 -8.62
N ASP A 36 -17.36 14.81 -9.71
CA ASP A 36 -18.72 15.37 -9.73
C ASP A 36 -19.79 14.31 -9.38
N LYS A 37 -19.39 13.06 -9.19
CA LYS A 37 -20.26 11.93 -8.81
C LYS A 37 -20.09 11.58 -7.34
N ASP A 38 -21.09 10.88 -6.82
CA ASP A 38 -21.09 10.41 -5.44
C ASP A 38 -20.11 9.25 -5.20
N GLU A 39 -20.05 8.83 -3.95
CA GLU A 39 -19.18 7.75 -3.49
C GLU A 39 -19.58 6.40 -4.10
N GLU A 40 -20.87 6.08 -4.13
CA GLU A 40 -21.39 4.81 -4.69
C GLU A 40 -21.00 4.63 -6.16
N TYR A 41 -21.13 5.67 -6.98
CA TYR A 41 -20.65 5.62 -8.36
C TYR A 41 -19.15 5.34 -8.44
N ASN A 42 -18.34 6.04 -7.65
CA ASN A 42 -16.88 5.88 -7.69
C ASN A 42 -16.42 4.52 -7.12
N GLU A 43 -17.14 3.95 -6.16
CA GLU A 43 -16.94 2.57 -5.70
C GLU A 43 -17.22 1.57 -6.83
N ALA A 44 -18.30 1.75 -7.60
CA ALA A 44 -18.59 0.92 -8.75
C ALA A 44 -17.51 1.04 -9.84
N VAL A 45 -16.97 2.24 -10.06
CA VAL A 45 -15.83 2.46 -10.97
C VAL A 45 -14.60 1.68 -10.48
N ILE A 46 -14.26 1.74 -9.19
CA ILE A 46 -13.13 0.99 -8.62
C ILE A 46 -13.36 -0.53 -8.78
N ALA A 47 -14.56 -1.02 -8.47
CA ALA A 47 -14.93 -2.43 -8.61
C ALA A 47 -14.83 -2.93 -10.06
N SER A 48 -14.95 -2.05 -11.06
CA SER A 48 -14.77 -2.38 -12.47
C SER A 48 -13.30 -2.57 -12.89
N TRP A 49 -12.33 -2.15 -12.09
CA TRP A 49 -10.91 -2.26 -12.44
C TRP A 49 -10.41 -3.68 -12.33
N GLU A 50 -10.33 -4.40 -13.44
CA GLU A 50 -9.95 -5.82 -13.44
C GLU A 50 -8.48 -6.06 -13.08
N LYS A 51 -7.59 -5.11 -13.38
CA LYS A 51 -6.14 -5.29 -13.15
C LYS A 51 -5.81 -5.12 -11.68
N VAL A 52 -5.04 -6.06 -11.13
CA VAL A 52 -4.57 -6.03 -9.74
C VAL A 52 -3.06 -6.21 -9.67
N VAL A 53 -2.46 -5.70 -8.59
CA VAL A 53 -1.11 -6.04 -8.17
C VAL A 53 -1.20 -6.94 -6.95
N VAL A 54 -0.45 -8.04 -6.95
CA VAL A 54 -0.31 -8.95 -5.81
C VAL A 54 0.97 -8.60 -5.08
N LEU A 55 0.86 -8.36 -3.79
CA LEU A 55 1.93 -7.92 -2.91
C LEU A 55 2.11 -8.88 -1.75
N HIS A 56 3.33 -8.93 -1.23
CA HIS A 56 3.69 -9.75 -0.08
C HIS A 56 4.41 -8.91 0.96
N ALA A 57 3.78 -8.73 2.12
CA ALA A 57 4.35 -8.04 3.27
C ALA A 57 4.97 -9.05 4.24
N MET A 58 6.28 -8.94 4.44
CA MET A 58 7.10 -9.85 5.23
C MET A 58 7.87 -9.10 6.32
N ALA A 59 8.18 -9.77 7.43
CA ALA A 59 9.09 -9.27 8.45
C ALA A 59 9.76 -10.44 9.20
N PRO A 60 10.90 -10.22 9.89
CA PRO A 60 11.60 -11.28 10.63
C PRO A 60 10.80 -11.89 11.79
N LYS A 61 9.79 -11.16 12.27
CA LYS A 61 8.83 -11.56 13.31
C LYS A 61 7.44 -11.08 12.88
N PRO A 62 6.34 -11.63 13.42
CA PRO A 62 5.00 -11.09 13.19
C PRO A 62 4.95 -9.62 13.61
N THR A 63 4.71 -8.73 12.63
CA THR A 63 4.74 -7.28 12.80
C THR A 63 3.42 -6.70 12.34
N LYS A 64 2.88 -5.78 13.15
CA LYS A 64 1.64 -5.07 12.87
C LYS A 64 1.89 -3.88 11.95
N PHE A 65 1.04 -3.70 10.94
CA PHE A 65 1.20 -2.64 9.95
C PHE A 65 -0.12 -2.18 9.34
N HIS A 66 -0.08 -1.02 8.70
CA HIS A 66 -1.15 -0.47 7.88
C HIS A 66 -0.74 -0.47 6.42
N ILE A 67 -1.70 -0.68 5.53
CA ILE A 67 -1.48 -0.54 4.09
C ILE A 67 -1.77 0.92 3.71
N GLY A 68 -0.74 1.57 3.18
CA GLY A 68 -0.80 2.93 2.65
C GLY A 68 -0.76 2.94 1.14
N PHE A 69 -1.25 4.03 0.55
CA PHE A 69 -1.12 4.31 -0.87
C PHE A 69 -0.92 5.81 -1.05
N THR A 70 0.03 6.15 -1.92
CA THR A 70 0.40 7.53 -2.17
C THR A 70 0.49 7.78 -3.67
N ASP A 71 0.01 8.95 -4.08
CA ASP A 71 0.40 9.54 -5.34
C ASP A 71 1.37 10.70 -5.07
N LYS A 72 1.81 11.41 -6.13
CA LYS A 72 2.74 12.54 -5.97
C LYS A 72 2.22 13.67 -5.06
N PHE A 73 0.94 13.69 -4.71
CA PHE A 73 0.26 14.80 -4.04
C PHE A 73 -0.31 14.43 -2.68
N ALA A 74 -0.75 13.19 -2.48
CA ALA A 74 -1.43 12.76 -1.26
C ALA A 74 -1.07 11.33 -0.88
N THR A 75 -0.90 11.13 0.43
CA THR A 75 -0.76 9.80 1.04
C THR A 75 -2.00 9.50 1.87
N LYS A 76 -2.61 8.34 1.63
CA LYS A 76 -3.72 7.79 2.41
C LYS A 76 -3.34 6.40 2.93
N PHE A 77 -4.07 5.90 3.92
CA PHE A 77 -3.88 4.55 4.45
C PHE A 77 -5.19 3.96 4.97
N LEU A 78 -5.25 2.63 4.97
CA LEU A 78 -6.33 1.88 5.60
C LEU A 78 -6.12 1.85 7.11
N LYS A 79 -7.16 2.23 7.88
CA LYS A 79 -7.12 2.17 9.34
C LYS A 79 -7.03 0.75 9.89
N TYR A 80 -7.38 -0.26 9.08
CA TYR A 80 -7.29 -1.66 9.48
C TYR A 80 -5.83 -2.05 9.75
N GLU A 81 -5.61 -2.82 10.80
CA GLU A 81 -4.29 -3.32 11.21
C GLU A 81 -4.11 -4.73 10.66
N PHE A 82 -3.05 -4.92 9.87
CA PHE A 82 -2.63 -6.22 9.35
C PHE A 82 -1.42 -6.74 10.11
N VAL A 83 -1.12 -8.03 9.96
CA VAL A 83 0.04 -8.69 10.57
C VAL A 83 0.80 -9.45 9.49
N THR A 84 2.13 -9.32 9.43
CA THR A 84 2.99 -10.15 8.57
C THR A 84 2.96 -11.60 9.07
N ASP A 85 3.01 -12.64 8.24
CA ASP A 85 3.32 -12.77 6.82
C ASP A 85 2.06 -12.71 5.93
N LEU A 86 1.84 -11.62 5.17
CA LEU A 86 0.57 -11.38 4.46
C LEU A 86 0.75 -11.18 2.96
N LYS A 87 0.04 -12.00 2.17
CA LYS A 87 -0.21 -11.73 0.75
C LYS A 87 -1.58 -11.08 0.55
N PHE A 88 -1.63 -10.05 -0.27
CA PHE A 88 -2.86 -9.34 -0.61
C PHE A 88 -2.81 -8.83 -2.04
N ALA A 89 -3.97 -8.62 -2.63
CA ALA A 89 -4.12 -8.02 -3.94
C ALA A 89 -4.70 -6.61 -3.79
N MET A 90 -4.39 -5.74 -4.75
CA MET A 90 -4.95 -4.39 -4.76
C MET A 90 -5.20 -3.91 -6.19
N ARG A 91 -6.34 -3.25 -6.41
CA ARG A 91 -6.75 -2.80 -7.75
C ARG A 91 -5.85 -1.70 -8.31
N VAL A 92 -5.63 -1.74 -9.62
CA VAL A 92 -4.77 -0.82 -10.36
C VAL A 92 -5.61 0.12 -11.20
N GLY A 93 -5.80 1.34 -10.70
CA GLY A 93 -6.47 2.44 -11.41
C GLY A 93 -5.61 3.06 -12.52
N PRO A 94 -6.06 4.16 -13.13
CA PRO A 94 -5.41 4.73 -14.32
C PRO A 94 -4.11 5.49 -14.06
N ARG A 95 -3.88 5.92 -12.81
CA ARG A 95 -2.70 6.69 -12.42
C ARG A 95 -1.67 5.79 -11.77
N ASN A 96 -0.40 6.14 -11.94
CA ASN A 96 0.66 5.50 -11.18
C ASN A 96 0.56 5.90 -9.71
N PHE A 97 0.95 4.99 -8.84
CA PHE A 97 0.88 5.19 -7.40
C PHE A 97 1.91 4.29 -6.72
N GLN A 98 2.15 4.53 -5.45
CA GLN A 98 3.02 3.70 -4.62
C GLN A 98 2.22 3.11 -3.47
N VAL A 99 2.41 1.83 -3.23
CA VAL A 99 1.85 1.11 -2.08
C VAL A 99 2.88 1.10 -0.99
N LEU A 100 2.45 1.31 0.24
CA LEU A 100 3.31 1.40 1.42
C LEU A 100 2.87 0.36 2.44
N ALA A 101 3.83 -0.28 3.10
CA ALA A 101 3.60 -1.02 4.33
C ALA A 101 4.10 -0.19 5.51
N LEU A 102 3.17 0.46 6.21
CA LEU A 102 3.46 1.37 7.32
C LEU A 102 3.50 0.57 8.62
N PRO A 103 4.68 0.27 9.19
CA PRO A 103 4.76 -0.47 10.44
C PRO A 103 4.17 0.37 11.58
N LYS A 104 3.47 -0.28 12.51
CA LYS A 104 2.91 0.39 13.69
C LYS A 104 3.99 0.97 14.59
N ASN A 105 5.13 0.29 14.67
CA ASN A 105 6.37 0.81 15.24
C ASN A 105 7.35 1.07 14.09
N ILE A 106 7.78 2.32 13.90
CA ILE A 106 8.64 2.72 12.78
C ILE A 106 10.02 2.01 12.77
N GLU A 107 10.44 1.47 13.91
CA GLU A 107 11.68 0.70 14.03
C GLU A 107 11.53 -0.75 13.51
N ASP A 108 10.30 -1.26 13.40
CA ASP A 108 10.07 -2.59 12.86
C ASP A 108 10.27 -2.59 11.34
N LYS A 109 11.22 -3.41 10.88
CA LYS A 109 11.53 -3.58 9.46
C LYS A 109 10.50 -4.48 8.80
N ILE A 110 9.74 -3.91 7.86
CA ILE A 110 8.87 -4.64 6.96
C ILE A 110 9.50 -4.62 5.56
N LEU A 111 9.37 -5.73 4.85
CA LEU A 111 9.66 -5.83 3.42
C LEU A 111 8.31 -5.92 2.69
N LEU A 112 8.17 -5.18 1.60
CA LEU A 112 7.02 -5.25 0.72
C LEU A 112 7.49 -5.61 -0.68
N GLU A 113 7.06 -6.77 -1.16
CA GLU A 113 7.46 -7.30 -2.47
C GLU A 113 6.30 -7.29 -3.46
N LEU A 114 6.58 -6.90 -4.71
CA LEU A 114 5.69 -7.13 -5.84
C LEU A 114 5.83 -8.58 -6.29
N VAL A 115 4.80 -9.38 -6.07
CA VAL A 115 4.78 -10.78 -6.49
C VAL A 115 4.43 -10.87 -7.97
N GLU A 116 3.32 -10.26 -8.36
CA GLU A 116 2.79 -10.36 -9.72
C GLU A 116 1.81 -9.22 -10.02
N ILE A 117 1.62 -8.92 -11.30
CA ILE A 117 0.53 -8.08 -11.79
C ILE A 117 -0.38 -8.95 -12.64
N THR A 118 -1.64 -9.10 -12.24
CA THR A 118 -2.61 -10.01 -12.87
C THR A 118 -4.00 -9.38 -12.90
N THR A 119 -5.07 -10.18 -12.95
CA THR A 119 -6.47 -9.74 -12.89
C THR A 119 -7.22 -10.32 -11.70
N VAL A 120 -8.34 -9.71 -11.33
CA VAL A 120 -9.24 -10.17 -10.25
C VAL A 120 -9.79 -11.59 -10.45
N ASN A 121 -9.76 -12.11 -11.69
CA ASN A 121 -10.30 -13.43 -12.03
C ASN A 121 -9.22 -14.52 -12.08
N ASP A 122 -7.99 -14.21 -11.64
CA ASP A 122 -6.92 -15.19 -11.58
C ASP A 122 -7.18 -16.21 -10.46
N GLU A 123 -7.51 -17.45 -10.85
CA GLU A 123 -7.80 -18.56 -9.95
C GLU A 123 -6.69 -18.83 -8.93
N LYS A 124 -5.43 -18.48 -9.26
CA LYS A 124 -4.28 -18.61 -8.35
C LYS A 124 -4.45 -17.76 -7.07
N TYR A 125 -5.23 -16.69 -7.13
CA TYR A 125 -5.33 -15.66 -6.10
C TYR A 125 -6.75 -15.41 -5.59
N LYS A 126 -7.71 -16.28 -5.92
CA LYS A 126 -9.13 -16.11 -5.55
C LYS A 126 -9.41 -15.96 -4.05
N ASP A 127 -8.54 -16.52 -3.20
CA ASP A 127 -8.68 -16.50 -1.74
C ASP A 127 -7.91 -15.33 -1.09
N LEU A 128 -7.23 -14.48 -1.87
CA LEU A 128 -6.53 -13.31 -1.33
C LEU A 128 -7.51 -12.21 -0.93
N ILE A 129 -7.12 -11.47 0.10
CA ILE A 129 -7.75 -10.18 0.41
C ILE A 129 -7.54 -9.25 -0.78
N LEU A 130 -8.63 -8.76 -1.35
CA LEU A 130 -8.63 -7.76 -2.41
C LEU A 130 -8.94 -6.39 -1.81
N ILE A 131 -8.02 -5.44 -2.03
CA ILE A 131 -8.10 -4.04 -1.60
C ILE A 131 -8.42 -3.13 -2.79
#